data_AF-A0A2D6XII0-F1
#
_entry.id   AF-A0A2D6XII0-F1
#
_cell.length_a   1.000
_cell.length_b   1.000
_cell.length_c   1.000
_cell.angle_alpha   90.00
_cell.angle_beta   90.00
_cell.angle_gamma   90.00
#
_symmetry.space_group_name_H-M   'P 1'
#
loop_
_entity.id
_entity.type
_entity.pdbx_description
1 polymer ?
#
loop_
_entity_poly.entity_id
_entity_poly.type
_entity_poly.pdbx_seq_one_letter_code
_entity_poly.pdbx_strand_id
1 'polypeptide(L)'
;MPAFASSSTRNGWNWNLASSRLEFGYRGTLIGHVNASGLTVAAGGFTVDTGGLTVTAGGVTVTAGGLYLAAGRITETLTVVDDDSQNFTLAAADILAGINVHTSATGGGTATTDTAANIVAGVPLTADDQCVISYYVNDGNQTVTFAGGTNVTVADTGSTILTNEAAVLLWRRVSATAVTLYILH
;
A
#
# COMPACT_ATOMS: atom_id res chain seq x y z
N MET A 1 45.12 4.07 19.79
CA MET A 1 44.94 4.14 18.33
C MET A 1 44.39 5.52 18.02
N PRO A 2 44.98 6.28 17.08
CA PRO A 2 44.64 7.69 16.96
C PRO A 2 43.18 7.82 16.53
N ALA A 3 42.46 8.71 17.21
CA ALA A 3 41.27 9.35 16.67
C ALA A 3 41.58 9.87 15.25
N PHE A 4 40.55 10.00 14.42
CA PHE A 4 40.63 10.58 13.07
C PHE A 4 41.84 11.51 12.92
N ALA A 5 42.74 11.22 11.98
CA ALA A 5 43.69 12.24 11.55
C ALA A 5 42.86 13.39 10.94
N SER A 6 42.45 14.31 11.80
CA SER A 6 41.53 15.40 11.50
C SER A 6 42.29 16.40 10.64
N SER A 7 42.22 16.19 9.34
CA SER A 7 42.44 17.24 8.37
C SER A 7 41.09 17.56 7.73
N SER A 8 40.77 18.84 7.63
CA SER A 8 39.54 19.42 7.05
C SER A 8 39.31 19.09 5.55
N THR A 9 40.01 18.10 4.99
CA THR A 9 40.12 17.87 3.54
C THR A 9 39.92 16.43 3.05
N ARG A 10 39.84 15.41 3.92
CA ARG A 10 39.85 14.01 3.44
C ARG A 10 38.51 13.31 3.64
N ASN A 11 37.88 12.97 2.51
CA ASN A 11 36.80 11.99 2.43
C ASN A 11 37.40 10.60 2.67
N GLY A 12 36.74 9.74 3.44
CA GLY A 12 37.33 8.44 3.75
C GLY A 12 36.49 7.57 4.67
N TRP A 13 37.02 6.39 4.99
CA TRP A 13 36.40 5.41 5.86
C TRP A 13 37.37 4.96 6.96
N ASN A 14 36.84 4.60 8.13
CA ASN A 14 37.64 4.20 9.28
C ASN A 14 36.97 3.06 10.06
N TRP A 15 37.71 1.99 10.37
CA TRP A 15 37.24 0.97 11.31
C TRP A 15 37.55 1.39 12.74
N ASN A 16 36.50 1.65 13.53
CA ASN A 16 36.61 2.00 14.93
C ASN A 16 36.51 0.75 15.80
N LEU A 17 37.64 0.25 16.31
CA LEU A 17 37.73 -0.95 17.13
C LEU A 17 36.95 -0.81 18.47
N ALA A 18 36.94 0.38 19.06
CA ALA A 18 36.29 0.61 20.36
C ALA A 18 34.76 0.62 20.24
N SER A 19 34.23 1.16 19.14
CA SER A 19 32.79 1.18 18.85
C SER A 19 32.33 0.06 17.92
N SER A 20 33.25 -0.84 17.53
CA SER A 20 33.04 -1.96 16.60
C SER A 20 32.20 -1.58 15.35
N ARG A 21 32.59 -0.49 14.67
CA ARG A 21 31.85 0.04 13.52
C ARG A 21 32.76 0.58 12.42
N LEU A 22 32.27 0.52 11.17
CA LEU A 22 32.87 1.20 10.04
C LEU A 22 32.25 2.59 9.90
N GLU A 23 33.07 3.62 9.98
CA GLU A 23 32.68 5.03 9.93
C GLU A 23 32.97 5.61 8.54
N PHE A 24 32.05 6.40 8.00
CA PHE A 24 32.20 7.14 6.74
C PHE A 24 32.31 8.63 7.03
N GLY A 25 33.43 9.21 6.64
CA GLY A 25 33.72 10.63 6.80
C GLY A 25 33.66 11.36 5.46
N TYR A 26 33.03 12.53 5.45
CA TYR A 26 33.08 13.45 4.31
C TYR A 26 33.54 14.82 4.82
N ARG A 27 34.64 15.35 4.25
CA ARG A 27 35.21 16.65 4.60
C ARG A 27 35.42 16.87 6.12
N GLY A 28 35.83 15.81 6.83
CA GLY A 28 36.07 15.86 8.28
C GLY A 28 34.84 15.64 9.17
N THR A 29 33.65 15.43 8.59
CA THR A 29 32.41 15.11 9.32
C THR A 29 32.08 13.63 9.18
N LEU A 30 31.75 12.96 10.29
CA LEU A 30 31.14 11.62 10.26
C LEU A 30 29.73 11.73 9.68
N ILE A 31 29.54 11.23 8.46
CA ILE A 31 28.23 11.29 7.77
C ILE A 31 27.39 10.04 8.02
N GLY A 32 28.02 8.94 8.42
CA GLY A 32 27.31 7.74 8.80
C GLY A 32 28.26 6.66 9.27
N HIS A 33 27.69 5.57 9.75
CA HIS A 33 28.43 4.39 10.12
C HIS A 33 27.60 3.13 9.95
N VAL A 34 28.27 1.99 9.78
CA VAL A 34 27.66 0.67 9.78
C VAL A 34 28.20 -0.14 10.94
N ASN A 35 27.31 -0.81 11.66
CA ASN A 35 27.64 -1.79 12.69
C ASN A 35 26.69 -3.01 12.59
N ALA A 36 26.75 -3.90 13.57
CA ALA A 36 25.89 -5.10 13.62
C ALA A 36 24.37 -4.79 13.64
N SER A 37 23.98 -3.57 13.98
CA SER A 37 22.58 -3.10 14.02
C SER A 37 22.15 -2.37 12.74
N GLY A 38 23.04 -2.19 11.75
CA GLY A 38 22.72 -1.61 10.45
C GLY A 38 23.47 -0.31 10.14
N LEU A 39 22.95 0.43 9.15
CA LEU A 39 23.46 1.74 8.74
C LEU A 39 22.79 2.84 9.55
N THR A 40 23.59 3.66 10.21
CA THR A 40 23.15 4.95 10.74
C THR A 40 23.72 6.05 9.88
N VAL A 41 22.86 6.90 9.32
CA VAL A 41 23.28 8.12 8.63
C VAL A 41 23.13 9.28 9.61
N ALA A 42 24.26 9.81 10.06
CA ALA A 42 24.34 10.81 11.14
C ALA A 42 24.03 12.23 10.65
N ALA A 43 24.24 12.50 9.35
CA ALA A 43 23.90 13.76 8.70
C ALA A 43 23.03 13.49 7.48
N GLY A 44 21.79 14.00 7.47
CA GLY A 44 20.81 13.71 6.42
C GLY A 44 20.25 12.29 6.56
N GLY A 45 19.38 12.05 7.54
CA GLY A 45 18.66 10.80 7.73
C GLY A 45 17.71 10.52 6.56
N PHE A 46 18.27 10.33 5.38
CA PHE A 46 17.62 10.64 4.13
C PHE A 46 18.52 10.35 2.90
N THR A 47 18.11 9.50 1.97
CA THR A 47 18.77 9.34 0.64
C THR A 47 17.89 9.90 -0.48
N VAL A 48 18.51 10.62 -1.42
CA VAL A 48 17.87 11.12 -2.65
C VAL A 48 18.70 10.72 -3.84
N ASP A 49 18.04 10.14 -4.82
CA ASP A 49 18.53 10.04 -6.20
C ASP A 49 17.55 10.77 -7.15
N THR A 50 17.77 10.69 -8.46
CA THR A 50 16.84 11.27 -9.46
C THR A 50 15.46 10.58 -9.53
N GLY A 51 15.24 9.49 -8.80
CA GLY A 51 14.05 8.64 -8.81
C GLY A 51 13.30 8.54 -7.48
N GLY A 52 13.76 9.15 -6.38
CA GLY A 52 12.99 9.12 -5.14
C GLY A 52 13.64 9.67 -3.89
N LEU A 53 12.78 9.82 -2.89
CA LEU A 53 12.98 10.47 -1.59
C LEU A 53 12.87 9.38 -0.49
N THR A 54 13.95 9.11 0.25
CA THR A 54 13.96 8.14 1.38
C THR A 54 14.01 8.81 2.78
N VAL A 55 12.90 9.31 3.37
CA VAL A 55 12.80 10.06 4.68
C VAL A 55 13.26 9.27 5.92
N THR A 56 13.96 9.89 6.89
CA THR A 56 14.16 9.30 8.23
C THR A 56 14.19 10.22 9.47
N ALA A 57 14.04 11.55 9.42
CA ALA A 57 13.87 12.30 10.68
C ALA A 57 12.38 12.43 11.04
N GLY A 58 11.83 11.33 11.59
CA GLY A 58 10.48 11.29 12.16
C GLY A 58 9.33 11.19 11.16
N GLY A 59 9.49 11.56 9.89
CA GLY A 59 8.37 11.60 8.93
C GLY A 59 7.75 10.24 8.60
N VAL A 60 8.58 9.21 8.47
CA VAL A 60 8.17 7.82 8.20
C VAL A 60 8.96 6.89 9.11
N THR A 61 8.27 5.99 9.81
CA THR A 61 8.88 4.90 10.57
C THR A 61 8.32 3.57 10.05
N VAL A 62 9.17 2.74 9.48
CA VAL A 62 8.81 1.37 9.07
C VAL A 62 9.42 0.40 10.07
N THR A 63 8.59 -0.45 10.66
CA THR A 63 9.00 -1.54 11.55
C THR A 63 8.42 -2.86 11.07
N ALA A 64 8.74 -3.97 11.73
CA ALA A 64 8.04 -5.24 11.48
C ALA A 64 6.51 -5.15 11.70
N GLY A 65 6.05 -4.17 12.50
CA GLY A 65 4.64 -3.89 12.72
C GLY A 65 3.97 -3.02 11.65
N GLY A 66 4.70 -2.59 10.62
CA GLY A 66 4.16 -1.82 9.49
C GLY A 66 4.72 -0.40 9.37
N LEU A 67 3.98 0.43 8.65
CA LEU A 67 4.34 1.79 8.26
C LEU A 67 3.60 2.81 9.12
N TYR A 68 4.35 3.67 9.81
CA TYR A 68 3.82 4.84 10.52
C TYR A 68 4.26 6.13 9.81
N LEU A 69 3.28 6.96 9.44
CA LEU A 69 3.51 8.33 8.97
C LEU A 69 3.28 9.28 10.15
N ALA A 70 4.31 10.01 10.56
CA ALA A 70 4.17 10.92 11.71
C ALA A 70 3.27 12.13 11.41
N ALA A 71 3.10 12.47 10.14
CA ALA A 71 2.24 13.57 9.70
C ALA A 71 1.76 13.33 8.26
N GLY A 72 0.65 13.98 7.90
CA GLY A 72 0.07 13.93 6.56
C GLY A 72 -0.92 12.77 6.36
N ARG A 73 -1.35 12.59 5.12
CA ARG A 73 -2.18 11.47 4.67
C ARG A 73 -1.46 10.73 3.55
N ILE A 74 -1.83 9.47 3.36
CA ILE A 74 -1.42 8.70 2.20
C ILE A 74 -2.15 9.29 0.98
N THR A 75 -1.40 9.55 -0.09
CA THR A 75 -1.95 9.91 -1.39
C THR A 75 -1.70 8.74 -2.32
N GLU A 76 -2.78 8.19 -2.88
CA GLU A 76 -2.72 7.06 -3.80
C GLU A 76 -2.92 7.55 -5.23
N THR A 77 -2.20 6.95 -6.18
CA THR A 77 -2.47 7.14 -7.61
C THR A 77 -3.37 6.00 -8.05
N LEU A 78 -4.66 6.29 -8.21
CA LEU A 78 -5.67 5.31 -8.62
C LEU A 78 -6.12 5.59 -10.05
N THR A 79 -6.56 4.55 -10.73
CA THR A 79 -7.20 4.61 -12.05
C THR A 79 -8.70 4.38 -11.89
N VAL A 80 -9.50 5.16 -12.61
CA VAL A 80 -10.95 4.96 -12.68
C VAL A 80 -11.25 3.95 -13.79
N VAL A 81 -11.99 2.90 -13.44
CA VAL A 81 -12.62 1.99 -14.39
C VAL A 81 -14.12 2.25 -14.38
N ASP A 82 -14.70 2.40 -15.56
CA ASP A 82 -16.14 2.59 -15.75
C ASP A 82 -16.75 1.29 -16.29
N ASP A 83 -17.58 0.65 -15.49
CA ASP A 83 -18.31 -0.57 -15.83
C ASP A 83 -19.77 -0.23 -16.12
N ASP A 84 -20.13 -0.08 -17.39
CA ASP A 84 -21.49 0.29 -17.81
C ASP A 84 -22.48 -0.88 -17.84
N SER A 85 -21.97 -2.10 -17.71
CA SER A 85 -22.78 -3.31 -17.85
C SER A 85 -23.67 -3.50 -16.62
N GLN A 86 -24.99 -3.67 -16.83
CA GLN A 86 -25.96 -3.92 -15.75
C GLN A 86 -25.50 -5.03 -14.80
N ASN A 87 -24.97 -6.11 -15.37
CA ASN A 87 -24.33 -7.17 -14.61
C ASN A 87 -22.91 -7.30 -15.12
N PHE A 88 -21.96 -7.26 -14.20
CA PHE A 88 -20.55 -7.36 -14.53
C PHE A 88 -19.81 -8.15 -13.47
N THR A 89 -18.60 -8.54 -13.82
CA THR A 89 -17.65 -9.07 -12.87
C THR A 89 -16.74 -7.93 -12.45
N LEU A 90 -16.73 -7.59 -11.16
CA LEU A 90 -15.73 -6.70 -10.58
C LEU A 90 -14.41 -7.48 -10.54
N ALA A 91 -13.64 -7.37 -11.61
CA ALA A 91 -12.43 -8.15 -11.86
C ALA A 91 -11.30 -7.72 -10.92
N ALA A 92 -10.31 -8.60 -10.72
CA ALA A 92 -9.13 -8.25 -9.94
C ALA A 92 -8.40 -6.99 -10.45
N ALA A 93 -8.45 -6.73 -11.76
CA ALA A 93 -7.88 -5.52 -12.37
C ALA A 93 -8.62 -4.23 -11.96
N ASP A 94 -9.94 -4.30 -11.77
CA ASP A 94 -10.76 -3.14 -11.36
C ASP A 94 -10.50 -2.81 -9.89
N ILE A 95 -10.33 -3.85 -9.06
CA ILE A 95 -9.91 -3.72 -7.67
C ILE A 95 -8.52 -3.04 -7.58
N LEU A 96 -7.58 -3.47 -8.43
CA LEU A 96 -6.22 -2.90 -8.47
C LEU A 96 -6.19 -1.48 -9.02
N ALA A 97 -7.06 -1.15 -9.99
CA ALA A 97 -7.23 0.21 -10.48
C ALA A 97 -7.64 1.14 -9.33
N GLY A 98 -8.46 0.63 -8.42
CA GLY A 98 -8.75 1.24 -7.12
C GLY A 98 -10.05 2.02 -7.10
N ILE A 99 -10.55 2.52 -8.23
CA ILE A 99 -11.86 3.15 -8.32
C ILE A 99 -12.68 2.46 -9.42
N ASN A 100 -13.82 1.91 -9.03
CA ASN A 100 -14.80 1.38 -9.94
C ASN A 100 -16.05 2.26 -9.92
N VAL A 101 -16.44 2.76 -11.09
CA VAL A 101 -17.67 3.50 -11.32
C VAL A 101 -18.61 2.58 -12.09
N HIS A 102 -19.85 2.48 -11.64
CA HIS A 102 -20.88 1.72 -12.33
C HIS A 102 -21.98 2.68 -12.78
N THR A 103 -22.06 2.89 -14.11
CA THR A 103 -22.94 3.88 -14.74
C THR A 103 -24.13 3.25 -15.48
N SER A 104 -24.49 1.99 -15.16
CA SER A 104 -25.59 1.33 -15.87
C SER A 104 -26.92 2.09 -15.70
N ALA A 105 -27.82 1.98 -16.68
CA ALA A 105 -29.09 2.72 -16.72
C ALA A 105 -30.30 1.85 -17.08
N THR A 106 -30.11 0.53 -17.22
CA THR A 106 -31.09 -0.40 -17.83
C THR A 106 -31.84 -1.26 -16.81
N GLY A 107 -31.70 -0.99 -15.51
CA GLY A 107 -32.41 -1.66 -14.40
C GLY A 107 -31.45 -2.17 -13.31
N GLY A 108 -32.00 -2.69 -12.21
CA GLY A 108 -31.21 -3.23 -11.08
C GLY A 108 -30.15 -4.25 -11.54
N GLY A 109 -28.93 -4.09 -11.03
CA GLY A 109 -27.75 -4.80 -11.51
C GLY A 109 -27.01 -5.58 -10.42
N THR A 110 -26.18 -6.53 -10.84
CA THR A 110 -25.32 -7.31 -9.94
C THR A 110 -23.84 -7.07 -10.25
N ALA A 111 -23.10 -6.56 -9.28
CA ALA A 111 -21.64 -6.57 -9.29
C ALA A 111 -21.17 -7.89 -8.67
N THR A 112 -20.76 -8.84 -9.51
CA THR A 112 -20.21 -10.11 -9.04
C THR A 112 -18.72 -9.95 -8.85
N THR A 113 -18.19 -10.17 -7.65
CA THR A 113 -16.74 -10.18 -7.44
C THR A 113 -16.08 -11.27 -8.29
N ASP A 114 -14.83 -11.04 -8.71
CA ASP A 114 -14.02 -12.09 -9.33
C ASP A 114 -13.84 -13.30 -8.39
N THR A 115 -13.28 -14.40 -8.88
CA THR A 115 -12.92 -15.53 -8.04
C THR A 115 -11.83 -15.16 -7.03
N ALA A 116 -11.84 -15.76 -5.84
CA ALA A 116 -10.80 -15.51 -4.84
C ALA A 116 -9.39 -15.83 -5.38
N ALA A 117 -9.28 -16.83 -6.26
CA ALA A 117 -8.02 -17.18 -6.91
C ALA A 117 -7.49 -16.03 -7.77
N ASN A 118 -8.35 -15.38 -8.57
CA ASN A 118 -7.96 -14.25 -9.40
C ASN A 118 -7.64 -13.01 -8.56
N ILE A 119 -8.42 -12.74 -7.50
CA ILE A 119 -8.18 -11.60 -6.60
C ILE A 119 -6.84 -11.75 -5.90
N VAL A 120 -6.55 -12.90 -5.28
CA VAL A 120 -5.27 -13.14 -4.58
C VAL A 120 -4.08 -13.05 -5.55
N ALA A 121 -4.26 -13.41 -6.82
CA ALA A 121 -3.22 -13.33 -7.84
C ALA A 121 -3.04 -11.91 -8.43
N GLY A 122 -4.12 -11.14 -8.58
CA GLY A 122 -4.13 -9.86 -9.28
C GLY A 122 -4.05 -8.62 -8.39
N VAL A 123 -4.27 -8.78 -7.09
CA VAL A 123 -4.30 -7.71 -6.07
C VAL A 123 -3.17 -7.98 -5.06
N PRO A 124 -2.55 -6.95 -4.42
CA PRO A 124 -1.41 -7.14 -3.50
C PRO A 124 -1.75 -7.83 -2.16
N LEU A 125 -2.30 -9.05 -2.21
CA LEU A 125 -2.72 -9.89 -1.08
C LEU A 125 -1.85 -11.16 -0.97
N THR A 126 -0.59 -10.96 -0.59
CA THR A 126 0.46 -11.99 -0.54
C THR A 126 0.42 -12.92 0.68
N ALA A 127 -0.23 -12.52 1.77
CA ALA A 127 -0.39 -13.32 2.98
C ALA A 127 -1.81 -13.24 3.52
N ASP A 128 -2.19 -14.25 4.30
CA ASP A 128 -3.48 -14.25 4.99
C ASP A 128 -3.55 -13.04 5.95
N ASP A 129 -4.76 -12.54 6.17
CA ASP A 129 -5.07 -11.33 6.94
C ASP A 129 -4.59 -10.00 6.35
N GLN A 130 -3.94 -10.02 5.19
CA GLN A 130 -3.71 -8.79 4.44
C GLN A 130 -5.03 -8.25 3.88
N CYS A 131 -5.12 -6.92 3.85
CA CYS A 131 -6.26 -6.22 3.28
C CYS A 131 -5.81 -5.22 2.21
N VAL A 132 -6.68 -4.98 1.23
CA VAL A 132 -6.59 -3.83 0.32
C VAL A 132 -7.92 -3.09 0.32
N ILE A 133 -7.87 -1.80 0.03
CA ILE A 133 -9.06 -0.96 -0.15
C ILE A 133 -9.22 -0.65 -1.63
N SER A 134 -10.45 -0.74 -2.12
CA SER A 134 -10.86 -0.10 -3.37
C SER A 134 -12.15 0.68 -3.14
N TYR A 135 -12.54 1.50 -4.10
CA TYR A 135 -13.71 2.36 -4.02
C TYR A 135 -14.72 1.94 -5.08
N TYR A 136 -15.99 1.98 -4.70
CA TYR A 136 -17.10 1.73 -5.58
C TYR A 136 -18.02 2.94 -5.62
N VAL A 137 -18.40 3.38 -6.81
CA VAL A 137 -19.31 4.49 -7.02
C VAL A 137 -20.44 4.02 -7.92
N ASN A 138 -21.67 4.10 -7.41
CA ASN A 138 -22.85 3.85 -8.19
C ASN A 138 -23.40 5.18 -8.74
N ASP A 139 -22.94 5.56 -9.94
CA ASP A 139 -23.43 6.73 -10.68
C ASP A 139 -24.58 6.36 -11.63
N GLY A 140 -24.96 5.09 -11.65
CA GLY A 140 -26.13 4.59 -12.36
C GLY A 140 -27.45 5.03 -11.70
N ASN A 141 -28.56 4.71 -12.37
CA ASN A 141 -29.91 5.09 -11.91
C ASN A 141 -30.63 3.99 -11.12
N GLN A 142 -29.90 2.98 -10.65
CA GLN A 142 -30.42 1.79 -9.97
C GLN A 142 -29.67 1.45 -8.69
N THR A 143 -30.27 0.60 -7.86
CA THR A 143 -29.57 -0.11 -6.79
C THR A 143 -28.73 -1.26 -7.37
N VAL A 144 -27.49 -1.40 -6.89
CA VAL A 144 -26.58 -2.50 -7.27
C VAL A 144 -26.49 -3.49 -6.12
N THR A 145 -26.61 -4.78 -6.42
CA THR A 145 -26.37 -5.86 -5.45
C THR A 145 -24.97 -6.45 -5.63
N PHE A 146 -24.26 -6.70 -4.54
CA PHE A 146 -22.98 -7.40 -4.59
C PHE A 146 -23.15 -8.91 -4.44
N ALA A 147 -22.43 -9.67 -5.26
CA ALA A 147 -22.38 -11.11 -5.18
C ALA A 147 -20.93 -11.62 -5.07
N GLY A 148 -20.72 -12.67 -4.27
CA GLY A 148 -19.44 -13.36 -4.15
C GLY A 148 -19.17 -14.25 -5.36
N GLY A 149 -18.01 -14.09 -6.00
CA GLY A 149 -17.48 -15.08 -6.93
C GLY A 149 -17.05 -16.35 -6.18
N THR A 150 -16.50 -17.32 -6.91
CA THR A 150 -16.03 -18.58 -6.32
C THR A 150 -15.05 -18.32 -5.17
N ASN A 151 -15.37 -18.86 -3.99
CA ASN A 151 -14.62 -18.71 -2.73
C ASN A 151 -14.48 -17.26 -2.22
N VAL A 152 -15.30 -16.32 -2.71
CA VAL A 152 -15.43 -14.99 -2.12
C VAL A 152 -16.67 -14.96 -1.25
N THR A 153 -16.48 -14.56 0.01
CA THR A 153 -17.59 -14.29 0.93
C THR A 153 -17.84 -12.79 0.96
N VAL A 154 -19.02 -12.33 0.58
CA VAL A 154 -19.48 -10.97 0.90
C VAL A 154 -19.99 -11.02 2.34
N ALA A 155 -19.32 -10.32 3.26
CA ALA A 155 -19.53 -10.50 4.70
C ALA A 155 -20.96 -10.18 5.14
N ASP A 156 -21.55 -9.15 4.55
CA ASP A 156 -22.91 -8.72 4.84
C ASP A 156 -23.84 -9.22 3.71
N THR A 157 -24.69 -10.18 4.04
CA THR A 157 -25.60 -10.78 3.05
C THR A 157 -26.66 -9.76 2.65
N GLY A 158 -26.79 -9.50 1.34
CA GLY A 158 -27.74 -8.53 0.81
C GLY A 158 -27.21 -7.09 0.77
N SER A 159 -25.89 -6.88 0.89
CA SER A 159 -25.29 -5.57 0.66
C SER A 159 -25.62 -5.04 -0.73
N THR A 160 -26.19 -3.85 -0.74
CA THR A 160 -26.51 -3.11 -1.94
C THR A 160 -25.93 -1.72 -1.86
N ILE A 161 -25.50 -1.17 -2.99
CA ILE A 161 -25.18 0.26 -3.11
C ILE A 161 -26.38 0.92 -3.77
N LEU A 162 -27.04 1.86 -3.10
CA LEU A 162 -28.20 2.54 -3.67
C LEU A 162 -27.77 3.52 -4.76
N THR A 163 -28.76 4.06 -5.46
CA THR A 163 -28.56 5.05 -6.51
C THR A 163 -27.82 6.28 -5.98
N ASN A 164 -26.78 6.74 -6.70
CA ASN A 164 -25.94 7.87 -6.30
C ASN A 164 -25.24 7.68 -4.95
N GLU A 165 -24.97 6.43 -4.56
CA GLU A 165 -24.15 6.11 -3.38
C GLU A 165 -22.76 5.61 -3.79
N ALA A 166 -21.85 5.65 -2.83
CA ALA A 166 -20.53 5.07 -2.95
C ALA A 166 -20.25 4.20 -1.71
N ALA A 167 -19.30 3.28 -1.84
CA ALA A 167 -18.82 2.50 -0.72
C ALA A 167 -17.30 2.31 -0.80
N VAL A 168 -16.71 2.14 0.37
CA VAL A 168 -15.36 1.62 0.51
C VAL A 168 -15.45 0.11 0.55
N LEU A 169 -14.73 -0.54 -0.37
CA LEU A 169 -14.61 -1.98 -0.44
C LEU A 169 -13.31 -2.40 0.27
N LEU A 170 -13.43 -3.14 1.36
CA LEU A 170 -12.30 -3.72 2.06
C LEU A 170 -12.19 -5.20 1.74
N TRP A 171 -11.14 -5.57 1.02
CA TRP A 171 -10.86 -6.93 0.59
C TRP A 171 -9.87 -7.55 1.56
N ARG A 172 -10.27 -8.59 2.28
CA ARG A 172 -9.40 -9.33 3.18
C ARG A 172 -9.12 -10.71 2.63
N ARG A 173 -7.84 -11.07 2.51
CA ARG A 173 -7.47 -12.46 2.27
C ARG A 173 -7.64 -13.27 3.55
N VAL A 174 -8.44 -14.33 3.50
CA VAL A 174 -8.69 -15.21 4.66
C VAL A 174 -7.84 -16.47 4.60
N SER A 175 -7.56 -16.95 3.39
CA SER A 175 -6.61 -18.03 3.13
C SER A 175 -6.00 -17.85 1.75
N ALA A 176 -5.05 -18.71 1.37
CA ALA A 176 -4.52 -18.74 0.00
C ALA A 176 -5.59 -18.96 -1.11
N THR A 177 -6.79 -19.42 -0.76
CA THR A 177 -7.87 -19.72 -1.72
C THR A 177 -9.19 -19.03 -1.41
N ALA A 178 -9.23 -18.12 -0.43
CA ALA A 178 -10.48 -17.49 0.02
C ALA A 178 -10.29 -16.01 0.37
N VAL A 179 -11.27 -15.19 -0.02
CA VAL A 179 -11.33 -13.75 0.23
C VAL A 179 -12.66 -13.39 0.87
N THR A 180 -12.65 -12.42 1.78
CA THR A 180 -13.85 -11.78 2.29
C THR A 180 -13.89 -10.33 1.84
N LEU A 181 -15.02 -9.92 1.28
CA LEU A 181 -15.33 -8.53 0.96
C LEU A 181 -16.20 -7.94 2.07
N TYR A 182 -15.77 -6.82 2.64
CA TYR A 182 -16.59 -5.95 3.49
C TYR A 182 -16.95 -4.70 2.70
N ILE A 183 -18.22 -4.31 2.77
CA ILE A 183 -18.76 -3.14 2.07
C ILE A 183 -19.10 -2.10 3.13
N LEU A 184 -18.41 -0.98 3.11
CA LEU A 184 -18.51 0.08 4.10
C LEU A 184 -19.16 1.31 3.46
N HIS A 185 -20.34 1.69 3.96
CA HIS A 185 -21.10 2.86 3.53
C HIS A 185 -20.65 4.15 4.25
#